data_AF-A3V9G9-F1
#
_entry.id   AF-A3V9G9-F1
#
_cell.length_a   1.000
_cell.length_b   1.000
_cell.length_c   1.000
_cell.angle_alpha   90.00
_cell.angle_beta   90.00
_cell.angle_gamma   90.00
#
_symmetry.space_group_name_H-M   'P 1'
#
loop_
_entity.id
_entity.type
_entity.pdbx_description
1 polymer ?
#
loop_
_entity_poly.entity_id
_entity_poly.type
_entity_poly.pdbx_seq_one_letter_code
_entity_poly.pdbx_strand_id
1 'polypeptide(L)'
;MNKIVSTDFITDDVQRLVPVDATATTPKNAAVAKLMKAWEAKTTQRTAKGAGLTLMALSLAACNDDNTTAAAPTTPTTPTTPVTPAGQTFTLTTGLDTIVGGTGADSISASNTTLNAGDSVTGGAGADVLAVFSSAAATLGGFVVTGVETISASSNSATATDVLSLNLGSVTGETDLRVTGSSSSVTFTNTDNIANLTLSYNSAGNVIVAYNTSTIAGTADVQSLTTTDATNGVVTLAGIETVNIANSGVSTIATLTTAAATTVNVTGSGTLTLTDIDDVTTTLNMSAFTGTSVTGGYGAVNIAVTGGTGNDTFIVDMANITSLDTITGGTGTDTLRINDSMTTAADVAGITGIEVVELRNTGTGANDDTVDASIFATASINIRVADTNDGTNAELVTVSNAG
;
A
#
# COMPACT_ATOMS: atom_id res chain seq x y z
N MET A 1 -62.04 -28.11 -35.69
CA MET A 1 -61.69 -29.52 -35.45
C MET A 1 -61.23 -29.59 -34.00
N ASN A 2 -62.03 -30.25 -33.14
CA ASN A 2 -61.81 -30.78 -31.78
C ASN A 2 -60.82 -30.09 -30.81
N LYS A 3 -61.07 -29.92 -29.51
CA LYS A 3 -62.23 -30.05 -28.61
C LYS A 3 -61.67 -29.63 -27.23
N ILE A 4 -62.37 -28.74 -26.52
CA ILE A 4 -62.81 -28.85 -25.09
C ILE A 4 -61.73 -29.03 -23.99
N VAL A 5 -61.54 -28.03 -23.09
CA VAL A 5 -62.00 -27.94 -21.66
C VAL A 5 -61.14 -28.80 -20.70
N SER A 6 -60.86 -28.46 -19.45
CA SER A 6 -60.68 -27.23 -18.66
C SER A 6 -60.16 -27.68 -17.27
N THR A 7 -59.71 -26.70 -16.49
CA THR A 7 -59.80 -26.57 -15.02
C THR A 7 -59.09 -27.55 -14.08
N ASP A 8 -58.26 -26.94 -13.24
CA ASP A 8 -58.20 -27.04 -11.77
C ASP A 8 -57.58 -28.27 -11.09
N PHE A 9 -56.43 -27.99 -10.47
CA PHE A 9 -56.17 -28.01 -9.02
C PHE A 9 -56.48 -29.28 -8.19
N ILE A 10 -55.46 -29.57 -7.35
CA ILE A 10 -55.41 -30.35 -6.08
C ILE A 10 -54.99 -31.83 -6.17
N THR A 11 -54.07 -32.16 -5.24
CA THR A 11 -53.64 -33.45 -4.67
C THR A 11 -52.50 -34.12 -5.44
N ASP A 12 -51.49 -34.74 -4.83
CA ASP A 12 -50.95 -34.81 -3.47
C ASP A 12 -49.64 -35.61 -3.64
N ASP A 13 -48.85 -35.62 -2.60
CA ASP A 13 -47.56 -36.23 -2.34
C ASP A 13 -47.33 -37.69 -2.86
N VAL A 14 -46.07 -38.12 -2.73
CA VAL A 14 -45.56 -39.51 -2.61
C VAL A 14 -44.79 -40.12 -3.82
N GLN A 15 -43.46 -39.91 -3.73
CA GLN A 15 -42.36 -40.85 -3.96
C GLN A 15 -42.20 -41.59 -5.31
N ARG A 16 -41.11 -41.26 -6.01
CA ARG A 16 -40.22 -42.29 -6.57
C ARG A 16 -38.77 -41.80 -6.66
N LEU A 17 -38.03 -41.90 -5.55
CA LEU A 17 -36.57 -41.85 -5.58
C LEU A 17 -36.07 -43.01 -6.46
N VAL A 18 -35.42 -42.69 -7.57
CA VAL A 18 -34.60 -43.63 -8.33
C VAL A 18 -33.21 -43.64 -7.65
N PRO A 19 -32.69 -44.79 -7.20
CA PRO A 19 -31.35 -44.85 -6.62
C PRO A 19 -30.30 -44.58 -7.71
N VAL A 20 -29.41 -43.62 -7.46
CA VAL A 20 -28.29 -43.30 -8.34
C VAL A 20 -27.26 -44.42 -8.22
N ASP A 21 -27.08 -45.14 -9.34
CA ASP A 21 -26.05 -46.16 -9.55
C ASP A 21 -24.64 -45.54 -9.49
N ALA A 22 -23.80 -46.08 -8.60
CA ALA A 22 -22.47 -45.57 -8.27
C ALA A 22 -21.36 -45.99 -9.27
N THR A 23 -21.70 -46.37 -10.50
CA THR A 23 -20.72 -46.94 -11.44
C THR A 23 -20.45 -46.15 -12.73
N ALA A 24 -20.93 -44.90 -12.88
CA ALA A 24 -20.61 -44.08 -14.04
C ALA A 24 -19.42 -43.13 -13.81
N THR A 25 -18.26 -43.46 -14.39
CA THR A 25 -17.03 -42.65 -14.40
C THR A 25 -17.13 -41.47 -15.37
N THR A 26 -17.24 -40.24 -14.84
CA THR A 26 -16.97 -38.98 -15.57
C THR A 26 -15.92 -38.15 -14.82
N PRO A 27 -15.08 -37.37 -15.52
CA PRO A 27 -13.83 -36.79 -14.97
C PRO A 27 -13.99 -35.80 -13.81
N LYS A 28 -15.19 -35.28 -13.53
CA LYS A 28 -15.49 -34.46 -12.34
C LYS A 28 -15.48 -35.26 -11.03
N ASN A 29 -15.77 -36.56 -11.07
CA ASN A 29 -15.78 -37.42 -9.88
C ASN A 29 -14.38 -37.90 -9.46
N ALA A 30 -13.39 -37.87 -10.36
CA ALA A 30 -12.03 -38.31 -10.03
C ALA A 30 -11.30 -37.32 -9.10
N ALA A 31 -11.55 -36.02 -9.26
CA ALA A 31 -10.98 -34.97 -8.40
C ALA A 31 -11.61 -35.02 -6.99
N VAL A 32 -12.93 -35.17 -6.92
CA VAL A 32 -13.68 -35.30 -5.66
C VAL A 32 -13.31 -36.60 -4.95
N ALA A 33 -13.16 -37.72 -5.68
CA ALA A 33 -12.68 -38.98 -5.11
C ALA A 33 -11.22 -38.91 -4.64
N LYS A 34 -10.35 -38.15 -5.33
CA LYS A 34 -8.98 -37.88 -4.85
C LYS A 34 -8.97 -37.04 -3.58
N LEU A 35 -9.82 -36.03 -3.48
CA LEU A 35 -9.98 -35.21 -2.27
C LEU A 35 -10.53 -36.02 -1.10
N MET A 36 -11.54 -36.86 -1.31
CA MET A 36 -12.04 -37.79 -0.28
C MET A 36 -10.97 -38.79 0.15
N LYS A 37 -10.24 -39.40 -0.79
CA LYS A 37 -9.13 -40.31 -0.45
C LYS A 37 -8.00 -39.60 0.28
N ALA A 38 -7.67 -38.36 -0.09
CA ALA A 38 -6.68 -37.54 0.60
C ALA A 38 -7.16 -37.13 2.00
N TRP A 39 -8.45 -36.84 2.16
CA TRP A 39 -9.07 -36.54 3.44
C TRP A 39 -9.05 -37.79 4.35
N GLU A 40 -9.56 -38.93 3.88
CA GLU A 40 -9.54 -40.21 4.62
C GLU A 40 -8.11 -40.63 4.99
N ALA A 41 -7.13 -40.50 4.09
CA ALA A 41 -5.73 -40.79 4.39
C ALA A 41 -5.14 -39.83 5.43
N LYS A 42 -5.51 -38.54 5.40
CA LYS A 42 -5.06 -37.52 6.37
C LYS A 42 -5.73 -37.71 7.74
N THR A 43 -6.98 -38.15 7.77
CA THR A 43 -7.70 -38.54 8.99
C THR A 43 -7.06 -39.81 9.59
N THR A 44 -6.71 -40.79 8.77
CA THR A 44 -6.07 -42.04 9.21
C THR A 44 -4.63 -41.82 9.70
N GLN A 45 -3.86 -40.93 9.05
CA GLN A 45 -2.52 -40.53 9.52
C GLN A 45 -2.57 -39.78 10.86
N ARG A 46 -3.62 -39.00 11.11
CA ARG A 46 -3.82 -38.30 12.38
C ARG A 46 -4.25 -39.25 13.51
N THR A 47 -4.95 -40.35 13.19
CA THR A 47 -5.27 -41.41 14.15
C THR A 47 -4.06 -42.30 14.48
N ALA A 48 -3.09 -42.45 13.57
CA ALA A 48 -1.87 -43.25 13.82
C ALA A 48 -0.78 -42.51 14.62
N LYS A 49 -0.80 -41.17 14.68
CA LYS A 49 0.17 -40.34 15.42
C LYS A 49 -0.43 -39.81 16.73
N GLY A 50 -0.87 -40.73 17.59
CA GLY A 50 -1.57 -40.45 18.83
C GLY A 50 -1.05 -39.25 19.64
N ALA A 51 -1.85 -38.20 19.68
CA ALA A 51 -1.94 -37.24 20.78
C ALA A 51 -3.35 -36.62 20.70
N GLY A 52 -4.13 -36.84 21.75
CA GLY A 52 -5.58 -36.77 21.73
C GLY A 52 -6.19 -35.38 21.56
N LEU A 53 -7.47 -35.40 21.22
CA LEU A 53 -8.53 -34.54 21.74
C LEU A 53 -9.89 -35.14 21.27
N THR A 54 -10.42 -36.03 22.11
CA THR A 54 -11.84 -36.31 22.40
C THR A 54 -12.91 -36.11 21.29
N LEU A 55 -13.33 -37.21 20.66
CA LEU A 55 -14.77 -37.50 20.48
C LEU A 55 -15.15 -38.62 21.47
N MET A 56 -15.36 -38.26 22.74
CA MET A 56 -16.07 -39.12 23.67
C MET A 56 -17.57 -38.85 23.53
N ALA A 57 -18.22 -39.65 22.71
CA ALA A 57 -19.64 -39.96 22.84
C ALA A 57 -19.84 -41.44 22.50
N LEU A 58 -19.26 -42.31 23.31
CA LEU A 58 -19.64 -43.72 23.37
C LEU A 58 -19.68 -44.17 24.83
N SER A 59 -20.61 -43.58 25.61
CA SER A 59 -21.01 -44.15 26.89
C SER A 59 -21.99 -45.30 26.63
N LEU A 60 -21.44 -46.47 26.29
CA LEU A 60 -22.14 -47.74 26.44
C LEU A 60 -21.89 -48.24 27.86
N ALA A 61 -22.63 -47.67 28.82
CA ALA A 61 -22.77 -48.23 30.15
C ALA A 61 -24.21 -48.73 30.29
N ALA A 62 -24.39 -49.99 29.89
CA ALA A 62 -25.48 -50.79 30.40
C ALA A 62 -25.08 -51.23 31.82
N CYS A 63 -25.71 -50.67 32.84
CA CYS A 63 -25.93 -51.37 34.08
C CYS A 63 -27.27 -50.91 34.68
N ASN A 64 -28.11 -51.91 34.85
CA ASN A 64 -29.42 -51.97 35.48
C ASN A 64 -29.51 -51.18 36.80
N ASP A 65 -30.56 -50.39 37.00
CA ASP A 65 -31.40 -50.42 38.22
C ASP A 65 -32.60 -49.45 38.13
N ASP A 66 -33.69 -49.87 38.76
CA ASP A 66 -35.05 -49.33 38.69
C ASP A 66 -35.23 -47.91 39.30
N ASN A 67 -36.22 -47.20 38.74
CA ASN A 67 -37.07 -46.18 39.35
C ASN A 67 -36.79 -44.67 39.05
N THR A 68 -37.86 -44.02 38.55
CA THR A 68 -38.21 -42.58 38.53
C THR A 68 -37.79 -41.66 37.37
N THR A 69 -38.84 -41.24 36.62
CA THR A 69 -39.04 -40.02 35.80
C THR A 69 -38.01 -39.64 34.74
N ALA A 70 -38.39 -39.89 33.47
CA ALA A 70 -37.68 -39.47 32.27
C ALA A 70 -37.52 -37.94 32.18
N ALA A 71 -36.28 -37.46 32.11
CA ALA A 71 -35.95 -36.10 31.71
C ALA A 71 -36.18 -35.94 30.19
N ALA A 72 -36.83 -34.85 29.80
CA ALA A 72 -37.11 -34.54 28.41
C ALA A 72 -35.80 -34.37 27.59
N PRO A 73 -35.76 -34.83 26.32
CA PRO A 73 -34.57 -34.70 25.48
C PRO A 73 -34.32 -33.23 25.16
N THR A 74 -33.12 -32.73 25.42
CA THR A 74 -32.69 -31.39 24.99
C THR A 74 -32.42 -31.42 23.49
N THR A 75 -33.21 -30.67 22.72
CA THR A 75 -33.03 -30.50 21.26
C THR A 75 -31.62 -29.99 20.95
N PRO A 76 -30.86 -30.63 20.03
CA PRO A 76 -29.59 -30.09 19.56
C PRO A 76 -29.82 -28.74 18.88
N THR A 77 -29.20 -27.67 19.37
CA THR A 77 -29.18 -26.38 18.68
C THR A 77 -28.28 -26.52 17.44
N THR A 78 -28.85 -26.37 16.26
CA THR A 78 -28.10 -26.26 15.00
C THR A 78 -27.04 -25.18 15.13
N PRO A 79 -25.76 -25.44 14.79
CA PRO A 79 -24.75 -24.38 14.74
C PRO A 79 -25.23 -23.29 13.79
N THR A 80 -25.52 -22.10 14.31
CA THR A 80 -25.74 -20.93 13.47
C THR A 80 -24.39 -20.53 12.91
N THR A 81 -24.23 -20.61 11.59
CA THR A 81 -23.08 -19.98 10.92
C THR A 81 -23.04 -18.52 11.35
N PRO A 82 -21.93 -17.99 11.90
CA PRO A 82 -21.85 -16.58 12.22
C PRO A 82 -22.11 -15.79 10.94
N VAL A 83 -23.23 -15.08 10.89
CA VAL A 83 -23.49 -14.11 9.83
C VAL A 83 -22.65 -12.89 10.19
N THR A 84 -21.60 -12.62 9.41
CA THR A 84 -20.89 -11.34 9.50
C THR A 84 -21.91 -10.24 9.21
N PRO A 85 -22.14 -9.29 10.14
CA PRO A 85 -23.08 -8.20 9.90
C PRO A 85 -22.71 -7.43 8.62
N ALA A 86 -23.71 -7.10 7.81
CA ALA A 86 -23.51 -6.30 6.60
C ALA A 86 -23.25 -4.85 6.99
N GLY A 87 -22.25 -4.23 6.37
CA GLY A 87 -21.96 -2.80 6.55
C GLY A 87 -23.05 -1.90 5.95
N GLN A 88 -23.11 -0.68 6.46
CA GLN A 88 -24.04 0.36 6.07
C GLN A 88 -23.36 1.45 5.25
N THR A 89 -24.16 2.34 4.67
CA THR A 89 -23.64 3.51 3.95
C THR A 89 -24.41 4.76 4.37
N PHE A 90 -23.67 5.82 4.67
CA PHE A 90 -24.19 7.11 5.10
C PHE A 90 -23.63 8.23 4.21
N THR A 91 -24.42 9.29 4.05
CA THR A 91 -23.99 10.52 3.36
C THR A 91 -24.27 11.69 4.29
N LEU A 92 -23.23 12.47 4.61
CA LEU A 92 -23.39 13.70 5.39
C LEU A 92 -24.12 14.76 4.57
N THR A 93 -24.83 15.63 5.27
CA THR A 93 -25.60 16.74 4.72
C THR A 93 -24.92 18.07 5.03
N THR A 94 -25.45 19.18 4.54
CA THR A 94 -24.94 20.51 4.92
C THR A 94 -25.38 20.92 6.34
N GLY A 95 -26.19 20.09 7.01
CA GLY A 95 -26.65 20.32 8.37
C GLY A 95 -25.64 19.82 9.40
N LEU A 96 -26.10 19.71 10.65
CA LEU A 96 -25.40 18.96 11.68
C LEU A 96 -25.81 17.49 11.57
N ASP A 97 -24.83 16.61 11.45
CA ASP A 97 -25.04 15.18 11.33
C ASP A 97 -24.61 14.41 12.59
N THR A 98 -25.31 13.32 12.89
CA THR A 98 -24.92 12.35 13.91
C THR A 98 -25.09 10.95 13.32
N ILE A 99 -23.97 10.30 13.02
CA ILE A 99 -23.89 8.99 12.36
C ILE A 99 -23.36 7.95 13.35
N VAL A 100 -23.98 6.77 13.35
CA VAL A 100 -23.53 5.58 14.10
C VAL A 100 -23.61 4.37 13.17
N GLY A 101 -22.46 3.81 12.77
CA GLY A 101 -22.37 2.73 11.78
C GLY A 101 -22.76 1.35 12.31
N GLY A 102 -22.46 1.04 13.57
CA GLY A 102 -22.93 -0.18 14.21
C GLY A 102 -21.95 -1.35 14.06
N THR A 103 -22.34 -2.42 13.36
CA THR A 103 -21.48 -3.60 13.13
C THR A 103 -21.35 -3.87 11.65
N GLY A 104 -20.18 -4.32 11.18
CA GLY A 104 -19.90 -4.51 9.75
C GLY A 104 -18.98 -3.39 9.24
N ALA A 105 -18.56 -3.43 7.98
CA ALA A 105 -17.69 -2.38 7.41
C ALA A 105 -18.54 -1.23 6.85
N ASP A 106 -18.66 -0.15 7.60
CA ASP A 106 -19.51 1.00 7.28
C ASP A 106 -18.79 2.03 6.40
N SER A 107 -19.53 2.66 5.48
CA SER A 107 -19.01 3.69 4.57
C SER A 107 -19.73 5.01 4.77
N ILE A 108 -18.99 6.06 5.09
CA ILE A 108 -19.51 7.40 5.33
C ILE A 108 -18.95 8.33 4.26
N SER A 109 -19.82 8.95 3.46
CA SER A 109 -19.42 9.88 2.41
C SER A 109 -19.72 11.32 2.83
N ALA A 110 -18.74 12.20 2.67
CA ALA A 110 -18.86 13.63 2.90
C ALA A 110 -18.15 14.44 1.81
N SER A 111 -18.41 15.74 1.78
CA SER A 111 -17.72 16.68 0.91
C SER A 111 -17.17 17.86 1.70
N ASN A 112 -16.44 18.74 1.00
CA ASN A 112 -16.01 20.03 1.52
C ASN A 112 -17.13 20.98 1.98
N THR A 113 -18.40 20.62 1.75
CA THR A 113 -19.58 21.38 2.19
C THR A 113 -20.49 20.59 3.13
N THR A 114 -20.18 19.32 3.41
CA THR A 114 -21.03 18.48 4.27
C THR A 114 -20.34 17.92 5.48
N LEU A 115 -19.00 17.88 5.55
CA LEU A 115 -18.29 17.62 6.81
C LEU A 115 -18.05 18.95 7.53
N ASN A 116 -18.92 19.26 8.48
CA ASN A 116 -19.02 20.54 9.17
C ASN A 116 -18.57 20.44 10.62
N ALA A 117 -18.24 21.59 11.21
CA ALA A 117 -18.04 21.67 12.64
C ALA A 117 -19.33 21.30 13.40
N GLY A 118 -19.20 20.41 14.37
CA GLY A 118 -20.33 19.88 15.16
C GLY A 118 -20.88 18.55 14.66
N ASP A 119 -20.44 18.05 13.49
CA ASP A 119 -20.80 16.70 13.07
C ASP A 119 -20.16 15.65 13.97
N SER A 120 -20.88 14.56 14.21
CA SER A 120 -20.41 13.42 15.00
C SER A 120 -20.56 12.14 14.19
N VAL A 121 -19.46 11.41 13.99
CA VAL A 121 -19.42 10.11 13.32
C VAL A 121 -18.81 9.08 14.24
N THR A 122 -19.53 7.98 14.45
CA THR A 122 -19.01 6.78 15.10
C THR A 122 -19.11 5.62 14.11
N GLY A 123 -17.98 5.01 13.71
CA GLY A 123 -18.00 3.84 12.80
C GLY A 123 -18.61 2.63 13.51
N GLY A 124 -17.98 2.18 14.59
CA GLY A 124 -18.52 1.10 15.42
C GLY A 124 -17.58 -0.09 15.40
N ALA A 125 -18.11 -1.28 15.19
CA ALA A 125 -17.32 -2.50 15.05
C ALA A 125 -17.24 -2.87 13.57
N GLY A 126 -16.06 -2.79 12.98
CA GLY A 126 -15.97 -2.85 11.53
C GLY A 126 -14.59 -2.53 11.04
N ALA A 127 -14.48 -2.42 9.72
CA ALA A 127 -13.43 -1.64 9.09
C ALA A 127 -14.14 -0.49 8.40
N ASP A 128 -14.25 0.63 9.10
CA ASP A 128 -15.13 1.72 8.73
C ASP A 128 -14.36 2.81 7.99
N VAL A 129 -15.02 3.47 7.03
CA VAL A 129 -14.39 4.45 6.15
C VAL A 129 -15.15 5.77 6.18
N LEU A 130 -14.46 6.88 6.45
CA LEU A 130 -14.94 8.22 6.14
C LEU A 130 -14.25 8.73 4.87
N ALA A 131 -15.01 8.90 3.80
CA ALA A 131 -14.54 9.43 2.52
C ALA A 131 -14.97 10.89 2.33
N VAL A 132 -14.00 11.79 2.19
CA VAL A 132 -14.19 13.23 2.00
C VAL A 132 -13.77 13.64 0.61
N PHE A 133 -14.70 14.19 -0.16
CA PHE A 133 -14.48 14.67 -1.52
C PHE A 133 -14.50 16.19 -1.59
N SER A 134 -13.50 16.80 -2.22
CA SER A 134 -13.46 18.24 -2.42
C SER A 134 -13.25 18.61 -3.88
N SER A 135 -14.01 19.59 -4.36
CA SER A 135 -13.87 20.20 -5.68
C SER A 135 -13.36 21.65 -5.64
N ALA A 136 -12.98 22.14 -4.46
CA ALA A 136 -12.45 23.47 -4.22
C ALA A 136 -11.51 23.48 -3.01
N ALA A 137 -10.81 24.59 -2.76
CA ALA A 137 -10.07 24.76 -1.50
C ALA A 137 -11.03 24.67 -0.29
N ALA A 138 -10.61 23.95 0.75
CA ALA A 138 -11.39 23.80 1.98
C ALA A 138 -10.47 23.52 3.18
N THR A 139 -10.88 23.99 4.35
CA THR A 139 -10.27 23.61 5.63
C THR A 139 -11.39 23.13 6.54
N LEU A 140 -11.40 21.84 6.83
CA LEU A 140 -12.45 21.16 7.57
C LEU A 140 -11.93 20.81 8.97
N GLY A 141 -12.74 21.05 9.99
CA GLY A 141 -12.39 20.76 11.37
C GLY A 141 -13.57 21.04 12.31
N GLY A 142 -13.41 20.64 13.58
CA GLY A 142 -14.47 20.77 14.59
C GLY A 142 -15.56 19.71 14.49
N PHE A 143 -15.43 18.73 13.59
CA PHE A 143 -16.18 17.48 13.62
C PHE A 143 -15.53 16.50 14.60
N VAL A 144 -16.28 15.50 15.04
CA VAL A 144 -15.81 14.41 15.90
C VAL A 144 -15.97 13.09 15.15
N VAL A 145 -14.88 12.32 15.03
CA VAL A 145 -14.90 11.00 14.39
C VAL A 145 -14.28 9.99 15.34
N THR A 146 -14.97 8.86 15.58
CA THR A 146 -14.55 7.83 16.53
C THR A 146 -14.75 6.45 15.93
N GLY A 147 -13.78 5.56 16.09
CA GLY A 147 -13.87 4.18 15.61
C GLY A 147 -14.13 4.10 14.11
N VAL A 148 -13.48 4.98 13.34
CA VAL A 148 -13.40 4.91 11.88
C VAL A 148 -11.95 4.67 11.53
N GLU A 149 -11.65 3.49 10.98
CA GLU A 149 -10.27 3.06 10.76
C GLU A 149 -9.61 3.77 9.56
N THR A 150 -10.40 4.12 8.53
CA THR A 150 -9.88 4.79 7.33
C THR A 150 -10.46 6.19 7.13
N ILE A 151 -9.58 7.20 7.12
CA ILE A 151 -9.91 8.55 6.66
C ILE A 151 -9.40 8.72 5.23
N SER A 152 -10.32 8.78 4.27
CA SER A 152 -10.02 8.88 2.84
C SER A 152 -10.34 10.28 2.33
N ALA A 153 -9.39 10.92 1.66
CA ALA A 153 -9.53 12.24 1.06
C ALA A 153 -9.32 12.19 -0.46
N SER A 154 -10.13 12.95 -1.20
CA SER A 154 -10.00 13.17 -2.64
C SER A 154 -10.15 14.66 -2.91
N SER A 155 -9.09 15.32 -3.39
CA SER A 155 -9.10 16.74 -3.74
C SER A 155 -8.95 16.92 -5.25
N ASN A 156 -10.01 17.41 -5.88
CA ASN A 156 -10.18 17.49 -7.33
C ASN A 156 -10.66 18.89 -7.71
N SER A 157 -9.87 19.91 -7.36
CA SER A 157 -10.18 21.30 -7.73
C SER A 157 -9.75 21.60 -9.17
N ALA A 158 -10.49 22.49 -9.83
CA ALA A 158 -10.09 23.08 -11.11
C ALA A 158 -8.84 23.98 -10.98
N THR A 159 -8.54 24.45 -9.77
CA THR A 159 -7.39 25.29 -9.46
C THR A 159 -6.30 24.43 -8.82
N ALA A 160 -5.17 24.24 -9.50
CA ALA A 160 -4.10 23.32 -9.05
C ALA A 160 -3.49 23.67 -7.67
N THR A 161 -3.57 24.94 -7.26
CA THR A 161 -3.07 25.41 -5.96
C THR A 161 -4.05 25.25 -4.81
N ASP A 162 -5.28 24.84 -5.09
CA ASP A 162 -6.26 24.60 -4.03
C ASP A 162 -5.84 23.40 -3.17
N VAL A 163 -6.17 23.50 -1.89
CA VAL A 163 -5.83 22.50 -0.88
C VAL A 163 -7.09 22.09 -0.15
N LEU A 164 -7.27 20.78 0.03
CA LEU A 164 -8.19 20.22 1.02
C LEU A 164 -7.39 19.95 2.31
N SER A 165 -7.67 20.71 3.36
CA SER A 165 -7.10 20.51 4.69
C SER A 165 -8.12 19.87 5.62
N LEU A 166 -7.79 18.73 6.22
CA LEU A 166 -8.59 18.05 7.25
C LEU A 166 -7.85 18.18 8.59
N ASN A 167 -8.52 18.77 9.57
CA ASN A 167 -8.05 18.81 10.94
C ASN A 167 -8.54 17.56 11.68
N LEU A 168 -7.58 16.69 12.02
CA LEU A 168 -7.82 15.40 12.63
C LEU A 168 -7.76 15.42 14.17
N GLY A 169 -7.64 16.60 14.81
CA GLY A 169 -7.49 16.71 16.26
C GLY A 169 -8.71 16.28 17.10
N SER A 170 -9.77 15.77 16.46
CA SER A 170 -10.92 15.14 17.11
C SER A 170 -11.34 13.85 16.39
N VAL A 171 -10.38 13.23 15.70
CA VAL A 171 -10.49 11.92 15.06
C VAL A 171 -9.74 10.92 15.94
N THR A 172 -10.36 9.77 16.19
CA THR A 172 -9.74 8.70 16.97
C THR A 172 -10.07 7.34 16.40
N GLY A 173 -9.12 6.41 16.48
CA GLY A 173 -9.26 5.04 16.00
C GLY A 173 -8.82 4.85 14.56
N GLU A 174 -8.40 5.91 13.87
CA GLU A 174 -7.86 5.83 12.52
C GLU A 174 -6.53 5.09 12.50
N THR A 175 -6.43 4.09 11.64
CA THR A 175 -5.21 3.34 11.36
C THR A 175 -4.68 3.62 9.96
N ASP A 176 -5.50 4.21 9.09
CA ASP A 176 -5.19 4.46 7.70
C ASP A 176 -5.66 5.86 7.26
N LEU A 177 -4.73 6.66 6.77
CA LEU A 177 -4.99 7.87 6.00
C LEU A 177 -4.83 7.54 4.52
N ARG A 178 -5.81 7.88 3.70
CA ARG A 178 -5.78 7.63 2.27
C ARG A 178 -5.98 8.91 1.47
N VAL A 179 -5.09 9.18 0.53
CA VAL A 179 -5.30 10.18 -0.52
C VAL A 179 -5.45 9.43 -1.83
N THR A 180 -6.66 9.43 -2.36
CA THR A 180 -7.01 8.66 -3.56
C THR A 180 -7.63 9.54 -4.63
N GLY A 181 -7.26 9.32 -5.89
CA GLY A 181 -7.88 9.99 -7.04
C GLY A 181 -7.72 11.52 -7.04
N SER A 182 -6.75 12.07 -6.30
CA SER A 182 -6.60 13.52 -6.16
C SER A 182 -5.82 14.13 -7.33
N SER A 183 -6.21 15.34 -7.71
CA SER A 183 -5.50 16.19 -8.68
C SER A 183 -5.03 17.52 -8.08
N SER A 184 -5.33 17.74 -6.80
CA SER A 184 -4.96 18.92 -6.01
C SER A 184 -4.44 18.48 -4.65
N SER A 185 -3.89 19.42 -3.87
CA SER A 185 -3.19 19.04 -2.63
C SER A 185 -4.16 18.62 -1.52
N VAL A 186 -3.70 17.72 -0.66
CA VAL A 186 -4.37 17.27 0.57
C VAL A 186 -3.44 17.46 1.76
N THR A 187 -3.98 17.97 2.86
CA THR A 187 -3.24 18.11 4.12
C THR A 187 -4.07 17.53 5.26
N PHE A 188 -3.46 16.65 6.05
CA PHE A 188 -3.98 16.22 7.34
C PHE A 188 -3.23 17.00 8.43
N THR A 189 -3.96 17.64 9.34
CA THR A 189 -3.38 18.46 10.42
C THR A 189 -3.79 17.97 11.79
N ASN A 190 -2.99 18.27 12.81
CA ASN A 190 -3.22 17.84 14.20
C ASN A 190 -3.43 16.33 14.28
N THR A 191 -2.59 15.57 13.58
CA THR A 191 -2.71 14.12 13.49
C THR A 191 -2.09 13.50 14.74
N ASP A 192 -2.89 12.77 15.53
CA ASP A 192 -2.46 12.18 16.81
C ASP A 192 -1.86 10.77 16.67
N ASN A 193 -2.18 10.04 15.59
CA ASN A 193 -1.66 8.70 15.33
C ASN A 193 -0.77 8.68 14.07
N ILE A 194 0.33 7.93 14.11
CA ILE A 194 1.11 7.60 12.90
C ILE A 194 0.39 6.44 12.17
N ALA A 195 -0.75 6.77 11.57
CA ALA A 195 -1.52 5.87 10.73
C ALA A 195 -0.75 5.53 9.44
N ASN A 196 -1.06 4.40 8.80
CA ASN A 196 -0.53 4.12 7.46
C ASN A 196 -1.01 5.22 6.51
N LEU A 197 -0.16 5.62 5.57
CA LEU A 197 -0.51 6.54 4.51
C LEU A 197 -0.63 5.77 3.19
N THR A 198 -1.76 5.87 2.51
CA THR A 198 -1.96 5.30 1.18
C THR A 198 -2.18 6.40 0.15
N LEU A 199 -1.33 6.45 -0.87
CA LEU A 199 -1.46 7.34 -2.02
C LEU A 199 -1.85 6.48 -3.24
N SER A 200 -3.00 6.72 -3.84
CA SER A 200 -3.44 5.90 -4.97
C SER A 200 -4.15 6.69 -6.05
N TYR A 201 -3.82 6.45 -7.32
CA TYR A 201 -4.48 7.08 -8.46
C TYR A 201 -4.44 8.62 -8.44
N ASN A 202 -3.48 9.20 -7.70
CA ASN A 202 -3.27 10.64 -7.70
C ASN A 202 -2.59 11.06 -9.00
N SER A 203 -2.95 12.23 -9.50
CA SER A 203 -2.40 12.78 -10.75
C SER A 203 -1.48 13.98 -10.53
N ALA A 204 -1.62 14.64 -9.38
CA ALA A 204 -0.83 15.79 -8.98
C ALA A 204 -1.06 16.08 -7.48
N GLY A 205 -0.52 17.21 -7.02
CA GLY A 205 -0.79 17.76 -5.71
C GLY A 205 0.17 17.26 -4.64
N ASN A 206 0.31 18.08 -3.60
CA ASN A 206 1.11 17.75 -2.42
C ASN A 206 0.27 16.96 -1.43
N VAL A 207 0.91 16.08 -0.67
CA VAL A 207 0.31 15.39 0.47
C VAL A 207 1.12 15.69 1.71
N ILE A 208 0.48 16.28 2.71
CA ILE A 208 1.14 16.67 3.96
C ILE A 208 0.42 15.98 5.10
N VAL A 209 1.16 15.26 5.95
CA VAL A 209 0.67 14.78 7.23
C VAL A 209 1.41 15.55 8.32
N ALA A 210 0.71 16.48 8.97
CA ALA A 210 1.25 17.26 10.08
C ALA A 210 0.84 16.59 11.40
N TYR A 211 1.81 15.89 11.99
CA TYR A 211 1.70 15.26 13.30
C TYR A 211 1.77 16.28 14.43
N ASN A 212 1.10 15.97 15.54
CA ASN A 212 1.34 16.67 16.79
C ASN A 212 2.73 16.32 17.33
N THR A 213 3.40 17.28 17.97
CA THR A 213 4.78 17.10 18.45
C THR A 213 4.90 15.97 19.48
N SER A 214 3.84 15.67 20.23
CA SER A 214 3.80 14.53 21.16
C SER A 214 3.75 13.17 20.45
N THR A 215 3.19 13.11 19.24
CA THR A 215 3.07 11.88 18.44
C THR A 215 4.41 11.45 17.87
N ILE A 216 5.25 12.43 17.50
CA ILE A 216 6.59 12.26 16.92
C ILE A 216 7.70 12.64 17.92
N ALA A 217 7.44 12.49 19.22
CA ALA A 217 8.44 12.79 20.25
C ALA A 217 9.47 11.67 20.42
N GLY A 218 9.26 10.54 19.74
CA GLY A 218 10.17 9.41 19.75
C GLY A 218 11.46 9.69 18.98
N THR A 219 12.31 8.68 18.90
CA THR A 219 13.52 8.70 18.04
C THR A 219 13.53 7.48 17.12
N ALA A 220 12.37 6.86 16.93
CA ALA A 220 12.19 5.61 16.20
C ALA A 220 10.78 5.55 15.60
N ASP A 221 10.23 6.70 15.25
CA ASP A 221 8.91 6.82 14.66
C ASP A 221 8.94 6.31 13.22
N VAL A 222 7.95 5.46 12.88
CA VAL A 222 7.91 4.71 11.61
C VAL A 222 6.63 5.04 10.84
N GLN A 223 6.77 5.58 9.63
CA GLN A 223 5.66 5.75 8.70
C GLN A 223 5.61 4.60 7.69
N SER A 224 4.48 3.92 7.61
CA SER A 224 4.16 3.06 6.46
C SER A 224 3.49 3.88 5.37
N LEU A 225 4.06 3.90 4.17
CA LEU A 225 3.56 4.61 2.99
C LEU A 225 3.31 3.61 1.85
N THR A 226 2.07 3.47 1.41
CA THR A 226 1.73 2.68 0.23
C THR A 226 1.47 3.62 -0.95
N THR A 227 2.09 3.34 -2.10
CA THR A 227 1.85 4.08 -3.35
C THR A 227 1.33 3.14 -4.43
N THR A 228 0.29 3.54 -5.16
CA THR A 228 -0.27 2.75 -6.27
C THR A 228 -0.78 3.65 -7.39
N ASP A 229 -0.11 3.63 -8.54
CA ASP A 229 -0.46 4.49 -9.68
C ASP A 229 -0.61 5.97 -9.27
N ALA A 230 0.28 6.47 -8.40
CA ALA A 230 0.14 7.78 -7.76
C ALA A 230 1.25 8.74 -8.17
N THR A 231 0.88 9.87 -8.76
CA THR A 231 1.77 11.01 -9.01
C THR A 231 1.48 12.11 -8.00
N ASN A 232 2.46 12.46 -7.20
CA ASN A 232 2.40 13.51 -6.19
C ASN A 232 3.60 14.45 -6.31
N GLY A 233 3.39 15.72 -5.98
CA GLY A 233 4.46 16.73 -5.94
C GLY A 233 5.33 16.52 -4.70
N VAL A 234 5.01 17.24 -3.64
CA VAL A 234 5.67 17.08 -2.35
C VAL A 234 4.87 16.13 -1.46
N VAL A 235 5.54 15.14 -0.87
CA VAL A 235 5.01 14.33 0.24
C VAL A 235 5.76 14.71 1.51
N THR A 236 5.07 15.25 2.51
CA THR A 236 5.69 15.71 3.77
C THR A 236 5.27 14.85 4.95
N LEU A 237 6.27 14.27 5.63
CA LEU A 237 6.15 13.38 6.79
C LEU A 237 7.18 13.81 7.85
N ALA A 238 7.04 15.05 8.34
CA ALA A 238 8.03 15.65 9.24
C ALA A 238 8.08 14.91 10.59
N GLY A 239 9.29 14.78 11.14
CA GLY A 239 9.53 14.15 12.45
C GLY A 239 9.47 12.62 12.46
N ILE A 240 9.41 11.97 11.30
CA ILE A 240 9.49 10.51 11.18
C ILE A 240 10.95 10.09 10.97
N GLU A 241 11.47 9.11 11.72
CA GLU A 241 12.84 8.61 11.55
C GLU A 241 12.98 7.51 10.49
N THR A 242 11.91 6.73 10.25
CA THR A 242 11.90 5.67 9.22
C THR A 242 10.66 5.73 8.36
N VAL A 243 10.83 5.79 7.04
CA VAL A 243 9.73 5.68 6.07
C VAL A 243 9.81 4.34 5.35
N ASN A 244 8.77 3.54 5.45
CA ASN A 244 8.63 2.28 4.72
C ASN A 244 7.66 2.48 3.55
N ILE A 245 8.20 2.49 2.34
CA ILE A 245 7.44 2.65 1.10
C ILE A 245 7.12 1.27 0.50
N ALA A 246 5.86 0.99 0.25
CA ALA A 246 5.39 -0.15 -0.53
C ALA A 246 4.78 0.37 -1.83
N ASN A 247 5.50 0.22 -2.95
CA ASN A 247 5.02 0.69 -4.24
C ASN A 247 4.43 -0.45 -5.08
N SER A 248 3.27 -0.18 -5.67
CA SER A 248 2.73 -0.95 -6.78
C SER A 248 2.34 -0.05 -7.97
N GLY A 249 2.23 -0.61 -9.17
CA GLY A 249 1.90 0.19 -10.36
C GLY A 249 2.99 1.23 -10.69
N VAL A 250 2.60 2.39 -11.22
CA VAL A 250 3.54 3.47 -11.61
C VAL A 250 3.34 4.69 -10.71
N SER A 251 4.27 4.93 -9.78
CA SER A 251 4.18 6.05 -8.84
C SER A 251 5.36 7.01 -8.95
N THR A 252 5.10 8.28 -8.69
CA THR A 252 6.11 9.35 -8.63
C THR A 252 5.84 10.22 -7.39
N ILE A 253 6.87 10.43 -6.59
CA ILE A 253 6.94 11.48 -5.57
C ILE A 253 8.06 12.40 -6.01
N ALA A 254 7.73 13.64 -6.37
CA ALA A 254 8.73 14.59 -6.85
C ALA A 254 9.69 14.98 -5.73
N THR A 255 9.16 15.29 -4.53
CA THR A 255 9.97 15.57 -3.34
C THR A 255 9.38 14.85 -2.13
N LEU A 256 10.21 14.06 -1.44
CA LEU A 256 9.88 13.44 -0.16
C LEU A 256 10.54 14.25 0.96
N THR A 257 9.75 15.08 1.65
CA THR A 257 10.22 15.91 2.77
C THR A 257 10.04 15.18 4.09
N THR A 258 11.15 14.73 4.66
CA THR A 258 11.21 13.88 5.85
C THR A 258 12.41 14.30 6.70
N ALA A 259 12.38 15.52 7.23
CA ALA A 259 13.53 16.19 7.87
C ALA A 259 14.18 15.46 9.08
N ALA A 260 13.61 14.34 9.54
CA ALA A 260 14.17 13.47 10.58
C ALA A 260 14.49 12.05 10.08
N ALA A 261 14.08 11.67 8.87
CA ALA A 261 14.18 10.30 8.38
C ALA A 261 15.60 9.98 7.96
N THR A 262 16.26 9.15 8.75
CA THR A 262 17.59 8.64 8.40
C THR A 262 17.51 7.40 7.52
N THR A 263 16.35 6.73 7.50
CA THR A 263 16.10 5.49 6.77
C THR A 263 14.83 5.57 5.92
N VAL A 264 14.97 5.27 4.64
CA VAL A 264 13.85 5.01 3.72
C VAL A 264 14.00 3.57 3.21
N ASN A 265 13.01 2.73 3.48
CA ASN A 265 12.94 1.37 2.95
C ASN A 265 11.92 1.32 1.81
N VAL A 266 12.22 0.61 0.73
CA VAL A 266 11.31 0.44 -0.40
C VAL A 266 11.08 -1.03 -0.68
N THR A 267 9.81 -1.40 -0.85
CA THR A 267 9.34 -2.75 -1.15
C THR A 267 8.25 -2.72 -2.22
N GLY A 268 7.85 -3.90 -2.68
CA GLY A 268 6.78 -4.06 -3.67
C GLY A 268 7.31 -4.24 -5.09
N SER A 269 6.44 -3.98 -6.05
CA SER A 269 6.67 -4.28 -7.46
C SER A 269 6.00 -3.22 -8.32
N GLY A 270 6.72 -2.57 -9.21
CA GLY A 270 6.16 -1.52 -10.06
C GLY A 270 7.25 -0.60 -10.56
N THR A 271 6.89 0.61 -10.96
CA THR A 271 7.84 1.69 -11.23
C THR A 271 7.68 2.75 -10.15
N LEU A 272 8.78 3.08 -9.46
CA LEU A 272 8.80 4.14 -8.45
C LEU A 272 9.81 5.21 -8.85
N THR A 273 9.37 6.46 -8.92
CA THR A 273 10.26 7.62 -9.05
C THR A 273 10.23 8.44 -7.76
N LEU A 274 11.38 8.55 -7.10
CA LEU A 274 11.65 9.47 -5.99
C LEU A 274 12.70 10.47 -6.51
N THR A 275 12.26 11.59 -7.07
CA THR A 275 13.20 12.51 -7.74
C THR A 275 14.12 13.22 -6.74
N ASP A 276 13.61 13.46 -5.54
CA ASP A 276 14.27 14.22 -4.49
C ASP A 276 13.88 13.65 -3.12
N ILE A 277 14.81 13.01 -2.43
CA ILE A 277 14.65 12.56 -1.04
C ILE A 277 15.27 13.58 -0.08
N ASP A 278 14.85 13.56 1.19
CA ASP A 278 15.38 14.52 2.15
C ASP A 278 16.88 14.32 2.41
N ASP A 279 17.63 15.42 2.47
CA ASP A 279 19.09 15.45 2.63
C ASP A 279 19.60 14.73 3.89
N VAL A 280 18.75 14.58 4.92
CA VAL A 280 19.12 13.87 6.15
C VAL A 280 19.15 12.33 5.99
N THR A 281 18.68 11.82 4.85
CA THR A 281 18.57 10.37 4.61
C THR A 281 19.95 9.75 4.46
N THR A 282 20.35 8.93 5.44
CA THR A 282 21.62 8.17 5.40
C THR A 282 21.46 6.77 4.85
N THR A 283 20.24 6.26 4.69
CA THR A 283 19.98 4.93 4.16
C THR A 283 18.74 4.94 3.28
N LEU A 284 18.93 4.57 2.01
CA LEU A 284 17.87 4.23 1.08
C LEU A 284 18.00 2.75 0.71
N ASN A 285 17.18 1.91 1.34
CA ASN A 285 17.25 0.47 1.15
C ASN A 285 16.08 -0.04 0.31
N MET A 286 16.39 -0.51 -0.89
CA MET A 286 15.43 -1.08 -1.81
C MET A 286 15.70 -2.56 -2.12
N SER A 287 16.48 -3.26 -1.29
CA SER A 287 16.89 -4.64 -1.55
C SER A 287 15.72 -5.63 -1.70
N ALA A 288 14.52 -5.26 -1.24
CA ALA A 288 13.29 -6.03 -1.34
C ALA A 288 12.31 -5.49 -2.40
N PHE A 289 12.70 -4.46 -3.15
CA PHE A 289 11.94 -3.95 -4.28
C PHE A 289 12.26 -4.75 -5.53
N THR A 290 11.24 -5.27 -6.20
CA THR A 290 11.42 -6.06 -7.43
C THR A 290 11.04 -5.28 -8.69
N GLY A 291 10.65 -4.02 -8.51
CA GLY A 291 10.28 -3.10 -9.57
C GLY A 291 11.46 -2.32 -10.14
N THR A 292 11.18 -1.40 -11.06
CA THR A 292 12.18 -0.44 -11.56
C THR A 292 12.14 0.84 -10.74
N SER A 293 13.28 1.44 -10.41
CA SER A 293 13.32 2.69 -9.69
C SER A 293 14.03 3.81 -10.44
N VAL A 294 13.68 5.04 -10.06
CA VAL A 294 14.46 6.24 -10.32
C VAL A 294 14.54 6.99 -8.99
N THR A 295 15.75 7.17 -8.46
CA THR A 295 15.98 7.76 -7.13
C THR A 295 17.02 8.87 -7.22
N GLY A 296 16.84 9.98 -6.49
CA GLY A 296 17.73 11.15 -6.52
C GLY A 296 17.53 12.09 -5.35
N GLY A 297 18.18 13.25 -5.39
CA GLY A 297 18.19 14.24 -4.29
C GLY A 297 18.99 13.76 -3.09
N TYR A 298 20.09 13.04 -3.30
CA TYR A 298 20.94 12.62 -2.19
C TYR A 298 21.64 13.84 -1.60
N GLY A 299 21.41 14.11 -0.32
CA GLY A 299 22.06 15.20 0.40
C GLY A 299 23.54 14.95 0.69
N ALA A 300 24.23 15.99 1.18
CA ALA A 300 25.63 15.94 1.58
C ALA A 300 25.84 15.22 2.92
N VAL A 301 25.45 13.94 2.97
CA VAL A 301 25.63 13.02 4.10
C VAL A 301 26.24 11.72 3.58
N ASN A 302 26.85 10.92 4.45
CA ASN A 302 27.32 9.59 4.06
C ASN A 302 26.10 8.67 3.87
N ILE A 303 25.64 8.51 2.64
CA ILE A 303 24.46 7.73 2.30
C ILE A 303 24.83 6.30 1.89
N ALA A 304 24.01 5.35 2.33
CA ALA A 304 24.00 3.98 1.83
C ALA A 304 22.73 3.75 1.00
N VAL A 305 22.89 3.58 -0.31
CA VAL A 305 21.83 3.27 -1.25
C VAL A 305 21.99 1.83 -1.75
N THR A 306 20.94 1.03 -1.61
CA THR A 306 20.90 -0.34 -2.13
C THR A 306 19.71 -0.49 -3.07
N GLY A 307 19.98 -0.76 -4.34
CA GLY A 307 18.97 -1.10 -5.33
C GLY A 307 18.34 -2.47 -5.11
N GLY A 308 17.32 -2.74 -5.92
CA GLY A 308 16.49 -3.93 -5.86
C GLY A 308 16.89 -4.98 -6.89
N THR A 309 15.88 -5.72 -7.36
CA THR A 309 16.06 -6.74 -8.41
C THR A 309 15.61 -6.32 -9.80
N GLY A 310 15.09 -5.10 -9.95
CA GLY A 310 14.72 -4.53 -11.25
C GLY A 310 15.80 -3.58 -11.75
N ASN A 311 15.53 -2.91 -12.88
CA ASN A 311 16.46 -1.91 -13.39
C ASN A 311 16.32 -0.63 -12.58
N ASP A 312 17.39 -0.26 -11.88
CA ASP A 312 17.41 0.93 -11.03
C ASP A 312 18.20 2.08 -11.66
N THR A 313 17.76 3.31 -11.41
CA THR A 313 18.46 4.52 -11.82
C THR A 313 18.75 5.38 -10.60
N PHE A 314 20.03 5.58 -10.31
CA PHE A 314 20.50 6.43 -9.22
C PHE A 314 20.98 7.76 -9.80
N ILE A 315 20.31 8.85 -9.43
CA ILE A 315 20.64 10.21 -9.87
C ILE A 315 21.51 10.83 -8.80
N VAL A 316 22.78 11.04 -9.14
CA VAL A 316 23.77 11.59 -8.21
C VAL A 316 24.12 13.02 -8.58
N ASP A 317 24.24 13.87 -7.55
CA ASP A 317 24.93 15.15 -7.63
C ASP A 317 26.35 14.93 -7.11
N MET A 318 27.36 15.14 -7.96
CA MET A 318 28.76 14.91 -7.59
C MET A 318 29.27 15.86 -6.50
N ALA A 319 28.59 16.98 -6.25
CA ALA A 319 28.89 17.84 -5.10
C ALA A 319 28.59 17.17 -3.75
N ASN A 320 27.68 16.18 -3.74
CA ASN A 320 27.21 15.50 -2.52
C ASN A 320 27.77 14.08 -2.34
N ILE A 321 28.49 13.54 -3.34
CA ILE A 321 29.05 12.18 -3.29
C ILE A 321 30.55 12.22 -2.94
N THR A 322 30.95 11.34 -2.04
CA THR A 322 32.30 11.18 -1.51
C THR A 322 32.69 9.71 -1.42
N SER A 323 33.97 9.44 -1.13
CA SER A 323 34.46 8.06 -0.90
C SER A 323 33.79 7.28 0.25
N LEU A 324 32.98 7.95 1.09
CA LEU A 324 32.26 7.32 2.20
C LEU A 324 30.84 6.87 1.81
N ASP A 325 30.35 7.35 0.67
CA ASP A 325 29.04 6.98 0.15
C ASP A 325 29.07 5.60 -0.49
N THR A 326 27.96 4.87 -0.38
CA THR A 326 27.82 3.55 -0.98
C THR A 326 26.55 3.49 -1.80
N ILE A 327 26.69 3.09 -3.06
CA ILE A 327 25.56 2.86 -3.97
C ILE A 327 25.77 1.49 -4.61
N THR A 328 24.85 0.56 -4.38
CA THR A 328 24.90 -0.77 -4.99
C THR A 328 23.68 -0.96 -5.87
N GLY A 329 23.86 -1.21 -7.18
CA GLY A 329 22.72 -1.35 -8.10
C GLY A 329 21.82 -2.54 -7.81
N GLY A 330 22.38 -3.62 -7.27
CA GLY A 330 21.61 -4.83 -6.96
C GLY A 330 21.67 -5.80 -8.13
N THR A 331 20.51 -6.30 -8.57
CA THR A 331 20.43 -7.12 -9.78
C THR A 331 19.56 -6.41 -10.80
N GLY A 332 19.94 -6.42 -12.05
CA GLY A 332 19.18 -5.72 -13.08
C GLY A 332 20.15 -5.21 -14.13
N THR A 333 19.69 -4.27 -14.94
CA THR A 333 20.58 -3.35 -15.64
C THR A 333 20.46 -2.00 -14.96
N ASP A 334 21.44 -1.68 -14.14
CA ASP A 334 21.42 -0.55 -13.23
C ASP A 334 22.18 0.61 -13.85
N THR A 335 21.63 1.81 -13.63
CA THR A 335 22.10 3.06 -14.22
C THR A 335 22.56 4.01 -13.13
N LEU A 336 23.82 4.40 -13.18
CA LEU A 336 24.29 5.60 -12.49
C LEU A 336 24.09 6.80 -13.41
N ARG A 337 23.20 7.69 -13.03
CA ARG A 337 22.98 8.94 -13.75
C ARG A 337 23.71 10.08 -13.08
N ILE A 338 24.57 10.72 -13.85
CA ILE A 338 25.39 11.84 -13.41
C ILE A 338 24.90 13.08 -14.15
N ASN A 339 24.54 14.10 -13.39
CA ASN A 339 24.07 15.40 -13.90
C ASN A 339 25.15 16.50 -13.83
N ASP A 340 26.41 16.12 -13.58
CA ASP A 340 27.59 16.96 -13.36
C ASP A 340 28.86 16.23 -13.86
N SER A 341 30.03 16.83 -13.73
CA SER A 341 31.33 16.25 -14.08
C SER A 341 31.80 15.18 -13.09
N MET A 342 32.42 14.11 -13.60
CA MET A 342 33.01 13.02 -12.80
C MET A 342 34.43 12.70 -13.26
N THR A 343 35.43 13.21 -12.52
CA THR A 343 36.84 13.10 -12.90
C THR A 343 37.72 12.39 -11.87
N THR A 344 37.18 12.04 -10.70
CA THR A 344 37.93 11.44 -9.59
C THR A 344 37.40 10.05 -9.25
N ALA A 345 38.26 9.03 -9.35
CA ALA A 345 37.88 7.65 -9.04
C ALA A 345 37.59 7.40 -7.54
N ALA A 346 38.14 8.24 -6.65
CA ALA A 346 37.97 8.09 -5.21
C ALA A 346 36.53 8.36 -4.75
N ASP A 347 35.84 9.30 -5.39
CA ASP A 347 34.50 9.72 -4.99
C ASP A 347 33.45 8.67 -5.33
N VAL A 348 33.72 7.78 -6.29
CA VAL A 348 32.82 6.69 -6.68
C VAL A 348 33.31 5.31 -6.26
N ALA A 349 34.31 5.23 -5.39
CA ALA A 349 34.87 3.95 -4.97
C ALA A 349 33.85 3.02 -4.27
N GLY A 350 32.82 3.61 -3.64
CA GLY A 350 31.70 2.88 -3.02
C GLY A 350 30.52 2.58 -3.95
N ILE A 351 30.60 2.98 -5.23
CA ILE A 351 29.56 2.71 -6.22
C ILE A 351 29.88 1.40 -6.96
N THR A 352 28.96 0.44 -6.90
CA THR A 352 29.16 -0.91 -7.46
C THR A 352 27.88 -1.47 -8.08
N GLY A 353 28.01 -2.51 -8.92
CA GLY A 353 26.87 -3.15 -9.57
C GLY A 353 26.13 -2.21 -10.52
N ILE A 354 26.88 -1.45 -11.33
CA ILE A 354 26.35 -0.53 -12.34
C ILE A 354 26.76 -1.03 -13.72
N GLU A 355 25.81 -1.19 -14.63
CA GLU A 355 26.05 -1.59 -16.02
C GLU A 355 25.99 -0.40 -16.99
N VAL A 356 25.31 0.68 -16.60
CA VAL A 356 25.10 1.87 -17.42
C VAL A 356 25.51 3.12 -16.65
N VAL A 357 26.34 3.94 -17.27
CA VAL A 357 26.59 5.31 -16.82
C VAL A 357 25.88 6.23 -17.79
N GLU A 358 24.88 6.96 -17.30
CA GLU A 358 24.13 7.93 -18.07
C GLU A 358 24.58 9.34 -17.71
N LEU A 359 25.14 10.04 -18.69
CA LEU A 359 25.59 11.42 -18.56
C LEU A 359 24.50 12.33 -19.09
N ARG A 360 24.05 13.27 -18.25
CA ARG A 360 23.14 14.35 -18.64
C ARG A 360 23.78 15.68 -18.29
N ASN A 361 23.94 16.56 -19.25
CA ASN A 361 24.27 17.94 -18.93
C ASN A 361 23.00 18.64 -18.46
N THR A 362 22.97 19.08 -17.20
CA THR A 362 21.85 19.85 -16.63
C THR A 362 22.22 21.30 -16.36
N GLY A 363 23.44 21.69 -16.73
CA GLY A 363 23.99 23.01 -16.45
C GLY A 363 23.29 24.09 -17.26
N THR A 364 22.84 25.16 -16.60
CA THR A 364 22.41 26.38 -17.28
C THR A 364 23.63 27.20 -17.72
N GLY A 365 24.29 26.81 -18.82
CA GLY A 365 25.45 27.51 -19.37
C GLY A 365 26.42 26.61 -20.15
N ALA A 366 27.49 27.19 -20.70
CA ALA A 366 28.56 26.49 -21.42
C ALA A 366 29.50 25.69 -20.49
N ASN A 367 28.93 24.99 -19.50
CA ASN A 367 29.68 24.09 -18.65
C ASN A 367 29.72 22.74 -19.36
N ASP A 368 30.90 22.39 -19.87
CA ASP A 368 31.14 21.11 -20.52
C ASP A 368 31.37 20.05 -19.44
N ASP A 369 30.42 19.12 -19.27
CA ASP A 369 30.59 18.03 -18.32
C ASP A 369 31.59 17.01 -18.85
N THR A 370 32.54 16.63 -17.99
CA THR A 370 33.57 15.63 -18.34
C THR A 370 33.45 14.42 -17.46
N VAL A 371 33.46 13.23 -18.08
CA VAL A 371 33.57 11.95 -17.39
C VAL A 371 34.81 11.19 -17.85
N ASP A 372 35.60 10.73 -16.88
CA ASP A 372 36.73 9.83 -17.11
C ASP A 372 36.24 8.37 -17.09
N ALA A 373 36.17 7.74 -18.27
CA ALA A 373 35.71 6.37 -18.42
C ALA A 373 36.65 5.36 -17.73
N SER A 374 37.91 5.72 -17.45
CA SER A 374 38.84 4.82 -16.75
C SER A 374 38.45 4.58 -15.29
N ILE A 375 37.63 5.45 -14.71
CA ILE A 375 37.04 5.27 -13.38
C ILE A 375 36.24 3.96 -13.29
N PHE A 376 35.68 3.53 -14.42
CA PHE A 376 34.80 2.37 -14.55
C PHE A 376 35.50 1.13 -15.12
N ALA A 377 36.83 1.16 -15.28
CA ALA A 377 37.61 0.18 -16.05
C ALA A 377 37.61 -1.26 -15.50
N THR A 378 36.94 -1.54 -14.38
CA THR A 378 36.84 -2.88 -13.80
C THR A 378 35.64 -3.69 -14.29
N ALA A 379 34.73 -3.10 -15.06
CA ALA A 379 33.57 -3.76 -15.66
C ALA A 379 33.26 -3.26 -17.08
N SER A 380 32.61 -4.08 -17.91
CA SER A 380 32.09 -3.65 -19.21
C SER A 380 30.90 -2.72 -19.01
N ILE A 381 31.15 -1.41 -18.96
CA ILE A 381 30.13 -0.39 -18.71
C ILE A 381 29.68 0.26 -20.02
N ASN A 382 28.36 0.44 -20.16
CA ASN A 382 27.78 1.20 -21.26
C ASN A 382 27.69 2.67 -20.86
N ILE A 383 28.45 3.53 -21.54
CA ILE A 383 28.32 4.97 -21.38
C ILE A 383 27.25 5.48 -22.36
N ARG A 384 26.21 6.11 -21.82
CA ARG A 384 25.15 6.77 -22.57
C ARG A 384 25.24 8.25 -22.32
N VAL A 385 25.26 9.04 -23.39
CA VAL A 385 25.11 10.50 -23.31
C VAL A 385 23.68 10.83 -23.70
N ALA A 386 22.99 11.59 -22.86
CA ALA A 386 21.64 12.05 -23.11
C ALA A 386 21.56 13.58 -22.93
N ASP A 387 20.99 14.25 -23.91
CA ASP A 387 20.63 15.68 -23.87
C ASP A 387 19.40 15.87 -22.95
N THR A 388 19.34 16.96 -22.19
CA THR A 388 18.20 17.30 -21.32
C THR A 388 17.05 18.02 -22.04
N ASN A 389 17.12 18.19 -23.37
CA ASN A 389 16.17 18.96 -24.17
C ASN A 389 15.97 20.40 -23.64
N ASP A 390 17.05 21.05 -23.17
CA ASP A 390 16.99 22.42 -22.64
C ASP A 390 16.79 23.48 -23.75
N GLY A 391 17.03 23.09 -25.01
CA GLY A 391 16.69 23.82 -26.22
C GLY A 391 17.41 25.15 -26.42
N THR A 392 18.41 25.51 -25.60
CA THR A 392 18.97 26.87 -25.65
C THR A 392 20.47 27.00 -25.90
N ASN A 393 21.30 25.96 -25.72
CA ASN A 393 22.71 25.98 -26.13
C ASN A 393 23.22 24.60 -26.57
N ALA A 394 24.35 24.55 -27.30
CA ALA A 394 25.04 23.29 -27.55
C ALA A 394 25.77 22.86 -26.27
N GLU A 395 25.22 21.86 -25.58
CA GLU A 395 25.85 21.20 -24.45
C GLU A 395 26.88 20.19 -24.95
N LEU A 396 28.11 20.25 -24.44
CA LEU A 396 29.14 19.25 -24.72
C LEU A 396 29.32 18.35 -23.50
N VAL A 397 29.26 17.03 -23.75
CA VAL A 397 29.68 16.02 -22.77
C VAL A 397 30.93 15.35 -23.31
N THR A 398 32.03 15.42 -22.54
CA THR A 398 33.31 14.81 -22.90
C THR A 398 33.48 13.49 -22.16
N VAL A 399 33.63 12.39 -22.92
CA VAL A 399 34.06 11.10 -22.38
C VAL A 399 35.55 10.93 -22.65
N SER A 400 36.36 10.96 -21.59
CA SER A 400 37.81 10.78 -21.66
C SER A 400 38.20 9.34 -21.32
N ASN A 401 39.38 8.90 -21.80
CA ASN A 401 39.96 7.58 -21.53
C ASN A 401 39.04 6.37 -21.81
N ALA A 402 38.13 6.49 -22.79
CA ALA A 402 37.36 5.36 -23.31
C ALA A 402 38.31 4.43 -24.10
N GLY A 403 38.67 3.30 -23.49
CA GLY A 403 39.61 2.30 -24.01
C GLY A 403 38.93 1.07 -24.61
#